data_AF-A0A962W7Q3-F1
#
_entry.id   AF-A0A962W7Q3-F1
#
_cell.length_a   1.000
_cell.length_b   1.000
_cell.length_c   1.000
_cell.angle_alpha   90.00
_cell.angle_beta   90.00
_cell.angle_gamma   90.00
#
_symmetry.space_group_name_H-M   'P 1'
#
loop_
_entity.id
_entity.type
_entity.pdbx_description
1 polymer ?
#
loop_
_entity_poly.entity_id
_entity_poly.type
_entity_poly.pdbx_seq_one_letter_code
_entity_poly.pdbx_strand_id
1 'polypeptide(L)' 'MSKTKLLNIRIDPDLKKRAKKLAEADGRSLSNWVTNLISSKVKEAEKKESKEARKG' A
#
# COMPACT_ATOMS: atom_id res chain seq x y z
N MET A 1 18.66 10.72 0.38
CA MET A 1 17.55 10.40 1.29
C MET A 1 16.39 11.35 1.00
N SER A 2 15.47 10.96 0.12
CA SER A 2 14.33 11.81 -0.25
C SER A 2 13.43 12.05 0.97
N LYS A 3 12.91 13.26 1.14
CA LYS A 3 12.08 13.65 2.28
C LYS A 3 10.83 12.75 2.35
N THR A 4 10.78 11.82 3.32
CA THR A 4 9.58 11.03 3.59
C THR A 4 8.51 11.93 4.17
N LYS A 5 7.34 11.99 3.54
CA LYS A 5 6.18 12.73 4.07
C LYS A 5 5.35 11.81 4.97
N LEU A 6 4.92 12.30 6.12
CA LEU A 6 4.09 11.53 7.05
C LEU A 6 2.64 11.47 6.54
N LEU A 7 2.02 10.29 6.68
CA LEU A 7 0.61 10.05 6.37
C LEU A 7 -0.06 9.52 7.64
N ASN A 8 -0.88 10.35 8.28
CA ASN A 8 -1.60 9.98 9.51
C ASN A 8 -3.00 9.46 9.15
N ILE A 9 -3.25 8.18 9.37
CA ILE A 9 -4.53 7.52 9.07
C ILE A 9 -5.11 6.92 10.35
N ARG A 10 -6.42 7.12 10.56
CA ARG A 10 -7.18 6.38 11.56
C ARG A 10 -7.72 5.12 10.91
N ILE A 11 -7.42 3.97 11.50
CA ILE A 11 -7.94 2.68 11.07
C ILE A 11 -8.58 1.97 12.26
N ASP A 12 -9.51 1.09 11.94
CA ASP A 12 -10.08 0.19 12.92
C ASP A 12 -8.97 -0.62 13.65
N PRO A 13 -9.04 -0.77 14.99
CA PRO A 13 -8.01 -1.45 15.76
C PRO A 13 -7.89 -2.94 15.42
N ASP A 14 -8.99 -3.60 15.06
CA ASP A 14 -8.97 -5.01 14.65
C ASP A 14 -8.35 -5.17 13.26
N LEU A 15 -8.63 -4.24 12.33
CA LEU A 15 -7.93 -4.17 11.05
C LEU A 15 -6.42 -4.01 11.24
N LYS A 16 -5.98 -3.12 12.15
CA LYS A 16 -4.56 -2.94 12.47
C LYS A 16 -3.92 -4.24 12.98
N LYS A 17 -4.62 -4.97 13.85
CA LYS A 17 -4.16 -6.23 14.42
C LYS A 17 -3.99 -7.31 13.35
N ARG A 18 -4.97 -7.45 12.45
CA ARG A 18 -4.91 -8.37 11.31
C ARG A 18 -3.79 -8.02 10.34
N ALA A 19 -3.65 -6.75 9.98
CA ALA A 19 -2.59 -6.27 9.10
C ALA A 19 -1.18 -6.51 9.69
N LYS A 20 -1.00 -6.31 10.99
CA LYS A 20 0.28 -6.59 11.67
C LYS A 20 0.68 -8.06 11.54
N LYS A 21 -0.26 -8.98 11.77
CA LYS A 21 0.00 -10.43 11.63
C LYS A 21 0.40 -10.82 10.21
N LEU A 22 -0.26 -10.25 9.19
CA LEU A 22 0.09 -10.47 7.79
C LEU A 22 1.48 -9.92 7.46
N ALA A 23 1.80 -8.72 7.94
CA ALA A 23 3.13 -8.13 7.77
C ALA A 23 4.23 -9.00 8.42
N GLU A 24 3.98 -9.51 9.63
CA GLU A 24 4.92 -10.39 10.34
C GLU A 24 5.12 -11.73 9.61
N ALA A 25 4.05 -12.33 9.09
CA ALA A 25 4.14 -13.54 8.27
C ALA A 25 4.94 -13.32 6.98
N ASP A 26 4.89 -12.11 6.42
CA ASP A 26 5.68 -11.66 5.27
C ASP A 26 7.14 -11.29 5.63
N GLY A 27 7.54 -11.32 6.91
CA GLY A 27 8.86 -10.89 7.37
C GLY A 27 9.09 -9.37 7.28
N ARG A 28 8.02 -8.57 7.32
CA ARG A 28 8.06 -7.10 7.13
C ARG A 28 7.46 -6.38 8.34
N SER A 29 7.86 -5.12 8.53
CA SER A 29 7.15 -4.23 9.46
C SER A 29 5.79 -3.81 8.88
N LEU A 30 4.83 -3.49 9.74
CA LEU A 30 3.50 -3.02 9.32
C LEU A 30 3.59 -1.83 8.37
N SER A 31 4.41 -0.83 8.69
CA SER A 31 4.58 0.36 7.85
C SER A 31 5.10 0.00 6.46
N ASN A 32 6.15 -0.82 6.38
CA ASN A 32 6.72 -1.23 5.09
C ASN A 32 5.74 -2.09 4.27
N TRP A 33 5.01 -2.96 4.95
CA TRP A 33 3.97 -3.78 4.34
C TRP A 33 2.85 -2.93 3.74
N VAL A 34 2.36 -1.93 4.49
CA VAL A 34 1.35 -0.97 4.00
C VAL A 34 1.89 -0.14 2.83
N THR A 35 3.13 0.35 2.90
CA THR A 35 3.76 1.08 1.79
C THR A 35 3.83 0.24 0.52
N ASN A 36 4.22 -1.04 0.63
CA ASN A 36 4.26 -1.96 -0.50
C ASN A 36 2.87 -2.25 -1.07
N LEU A 37 1.87 -2.43 -0.20
CA LEU A 37 0.47 -2.63 -0.59
C LEU A 37 -0.05 -1.44 -1.41
N ILE A 38 0.14 -0.22 -0.91
CA ILE A 38 -0.28 1.01 -1.59
C ILE A 38 0.48 1.16 -2.92
N SER A 39 1.81 0.98 -2.94
CA SER A 39 2.61 1.10 -4.16
C SER A 39 2.16 0.11 -5.24
N SER A 40 1.85 -1.13 -4.84
CA SER A 40 1.36 -2.15 -5.76
C SER A 40 0.01 -1.75 -6.35
N LYS A 41 -0.93 -1.27 -5.51
CA LYS A 41 -2.25 -0.84 -5.95
C LYS A 41 -2.22 0.37 -6.88
N VAL A 42 -1.34 1.34 -6.62
CA VAL A 42 -1.14 2.49 -7.51
C VAL A 42 -0.62 2.03 -8.88
N LYS A 43 0.41 1.18 -8.91
CA LYS A 43 0.93 0.63 -10.18
C LYS A 43 -0.11 -0.16 -10.96
N GLU A 44 -0.97 -0.92 -10.28
CA GLU A 44 -2.08 -1.63 -10.92
C GLU A 44 -3.08 -0.65 -11.55
N ALA A 45 -3.42 0.45 -10.86
CA ALA A 45 -4.33 1.47 -11.36
C ALA A 45 -3.73 2.24 -12.56
N GLU A 46 -2.48 2.69 -12.46
CA GLU A 46 -1.77 3.39 -13.55
C GLU A 46 -1.68 2.55 -14.82
N LYS A 47 -1.44 1.24 -14.68
CA LYS A 47 -1.42 0.30 -15.82
C LYS A 47 -2.79 0.12 -16.46
N LYS A 48 -3.87 0.14 -15.67
CA LYS A 48 -5.24 0.04 -16.19
C LYS A 48 -5.61 1.30 -16.97
N GLU A 49 -5.34 2.47 -16.40
CA GLU A 49 -5.58 3.76 -17.05
C GLU A 49 -4.82 3.88 -18.38
N SER A 50 -3.54 3.46 -18.39
CA SER A 50 -2.71 3.46 -19.61
C SER A 50 -3.21 2.49 -20.70
N LYS A 51 -3.90 1.40 -20.33
CA LYS A 51 -4.49 0.45 -21.28
C LYS A 51 -5.83 0.94 -21.83
N GLU A 52 -6.58 1.69 -21.05
CA GLU A 52 -7.85 2.29 -21.45
C GLU A 52 -7.61 3.50 -22.37
N ALA A 53 -6.62 4.34 -22.06
CA ALA A 53 -6.23 5.49 -22.87
C ALA A 53 -5.61 5.15 -24.24
N ARG A 54 -5.13 3.91 -24.46
CA ARG A 54 -4.61 3.45 -25.77
C ARG A 54 -5.67 2.78 -26.64
N LYS A 55 -6.89 2.61 -26.13
CA LYS A 55 -8.03 1.99 -26.83
C LYS A 55 -9.07 3.00 -27.33
N GLY A 56 -8.99 4.26 -26.90
CA GLY A 56 -9.75 5.39 -27.45
C GLY A 56 -8.93 6.15 -28.47
#